data_AF-Q43112-F1
#
_entry.id   AF-Q43112-F1
#
_cell.length_a   1.000
_cell.length_b   1.000
_cell.length_c   1.000
_cell.angle_alpha   90.00
_cell.angle_beta   90.00
_cell.angle_gamma   90.00
#
_symmetry.space_group_name_H-M   'P 1'
#
loop_
_entity.id
_entity.type
_entity.pdbx_description
1 polymer ?
#
loop_
_entity_poly.entity_id
_entity_poly.type
_entity_poly.pdbx_seq_one_letter_code
_entity_poly.pdbx_strand_id
1 'polypeptide(L)' 'TIDFIFGNAVVVLQECNIISRKPLHGQATVITAQSRDDPLEPTGIVIQGCNIKASFDNSSVKSYLGRPWK' A
#
# COMPACT_ATOMS: atom_id res chain seq x y z
N THR A 1 8.88 5.14 2.46
CA THR A 1 8.16 4.01 3.05
C THR A 1 7.60 3.20 1.91
N ILE A 2 8.07 1.97 1.76
CA ILE A 2 7.80 1.14 0.59
C ILE A 2 7.14 -0.13 1.10
N ASP A 3 6.09 -0.59 0.43
CA ASP A 3 5.41 -1.87 0.61
C ASP A 3 5.03 -2.17 2.07
N PHE A 4 4.43 -1.19 2.77
CA PHE A 4 4.16 -1.33 4.20
C PHE A 4 2.83 -2.06 4.53
N ILE A 5 2.05 -2.41 3.51
CA ILE A 5 0.97 -3.40 3.56
C ILE A 5 1.25 -4.43 2.45
N PHE A 6 1.79 -5.60 2.79
CA PHE A 6 2.27 -6.56 1.79
C PHE A 6 1.90 -8.00 2.15
N GLY A 7 1.91 -8.89 1.15
CA GLY A 7 1.69 -10.32 1.31
C GLY A 7 0.53 -10.89 0.49
N ASN A 8 0.10 -12.11 0.86
CA ASN A 8 -0.88 -12.91 0.13
C ASN A 8 -2.09 -13.33 0.99
N ALA A 9 -2.54 -12.48 1.91
CA ALA A 9 -3.71 -12.78 2.73
C ALA A 9 -5.03 -12.54 1.98
N VAL A 10 -6.13 -13.10 2.51
CA VAL A 10 -7.48 -12.61 2.25
C VAL A 10 -7.76 -11.53 3.30
N VAL A 11 -7.65 -10.25 2.95
CA VAL A 11 -7.74 -9.17 3.94
C VAL A 11 -8.60 -8.00 3.48
N VAL A 12 -9.42 -7.51 4.41
CA VAL A 12 -10.16 -6.25 4.28
C VAL A 12 -9.66 -5.30 5.36
N LEU A 13 -9.15 -4.14 4.95
CA LEU A 13 -8.92 -3.00 5.83
C LEU A 13 -10.12 -2.06 5.67
N GLN A 14 -10.94 -1.93 6.72
CA GLN A 14 -12.15 -1.11 6.70
C GLN A 14 -12.01 0.06 7.68
N GLU A 15 -12.44 1.26 7.25
CA GLU A 15 -12.51 2.48 8.10
C GLU A 15 -11.17 2.85 8.77
N CYS A 16 -10.06 2.44 8.18
CA CYS A 16 -8.72 2.67 8.72
C CYS A 16 -8.14 4.02 8.25
N ASN A 17 -7.22 4.57 9.05
CA ASN A 17 -6.29 5.61 8.58
C ASN A 17 -4.99 4.93 8.12
N ILE A 18 -4.70 5.00 6.83
CA ILE A 18 -3.46 4.48 6.22
C ILE A 18 -2.53 5.65 5.97
N ILE A 19 -1.45 5.75 6.75
CA ILE A 19 -0.61 6.95 6.81
C ILE A 19 0.82 6.64 6.31
N SER A 20 1.18 7.20 5.16
CA SER A 20 2.54 7.13 4.63
C SER A 20 3.48 8.09 5.38
N ARG A 21 4.61 7.57 5.86
CA ARG A 21 5.72 8.38 6.39
C ARG A 21 6.68 8.81 5.29
N LYS A 22 7.41 9.91 5.54
CA LYS A 22 8.40 10.46 4.61
C LYS A 22 9.39 9.37 4.16
N PRO A 23 9.54 9.10 2.86
CA PRO A 23 10.52 8.13 2.37
C PRO A 23 11.95 8.68 2.46
N LEU A 24 12.93 7.83 2.21
CA LEU A 24 14.30 8.27 2.01
C LEU A 24 14.40 9.14 0.74
N HIS A 25 15.45 9.95 0.65
CA HIS A 25 15.67 10.81 -0.52
C HIS A 25 15.72 9.97 -1.81
N GLY A 26 15.06 10.47 -2.86
CA GLY A 26 14.95 9.80 -4.16
C GLY A 26 13.96 8.64 -4.23
N GLN A 27 13.32 8.25 -3.12
CA GLN A 27 12.32 7.18 -3.11
C GLN A 27 10.88 7.71 -3.23
N ALA A 28 10.01 6.86 -3.77
CA ALA A 28 8.56 7.04 -3.71
C ALA A 28 7.97 6.44 -2.42
N THR A 29 6.69 6.69 -2.17
CA THR A 29 5.89 5.85 -1.26
C THR A 29 5.05 4.86 -2.05
N VAL A 30 4.97 3.62 -1.55
CA VAL A 30 4.14 2.56 -2.13
C VAL A 30 3.41 1.91 -0.97
N ILE A 31 2.08 1.87 -1.04
CA ILE A 31 1.25 1.39 0.08
C ILE A 31 1.18 -0.13 0.06
N THR A 32 0.70 -0.71 -1.04
CA THR A 32 0.50 -2.16 -1.14
C THR A 32 1.50 -2.88 -2.04
N ALA A 33 1.83 -4.11 -1.67
CA ALA A 33 2.58 -5.05 -2.50
C ALA A 33 1.94 -6.44 -2.36
N GLN A 34 0.96 -6.71 -3.24
CA GLN A 34 0.20 -7.95 -3.24
C GLN A 34 0.99 -9.05 -3.97
N SER A 35 1.05 -10.25 -3.40
CA SER A 35 1.90 -11.36 -3.88
C SER A 35 1.14 -12.62 -4.25
N ARG A 36 -0.05 -12.49 -4.85
CA ARG A 36 -0.76 -13.64 -5.42
C ARG A 36 -0.01 -14.09 -6.67
N ASP A 37 0.50 -15.31 -6.63
CA ASP A 37 1.30 -15.91 -7.70
C ASP A 37 0.50 -16.99 -8.47
N ASP A 38 -0.62 -17.45 -7.90
CA ASP A 38 -1.54 -18.40 -8.54
C ASP A 38 -2.96 -17.78 -8.66
N PRO A 39 -3.57 -17.73 -9.86
CA PRO A 39 -4.92 -17.19 -10.04
C PRO A 39 -6.03 -17.95 -9.28
N LEU A 40 -5.77 -19.19 -8.84
CA LEU A 40 -6.71 -19.99 -8.04
C LEU A 40 -6.70 -19.63 -6.54
N GLU A 41 -5.71 -18.87 -6.07
CA GLU A 41 -5.69 -18.38 -4.70
C GLU A 41 -6.77 -17.29 -4.50
N PRO A 42 -7.69 -17.46 -3.53
CA PRO A 42 -8.75 -16.48 -3.27
C PRO A 42 -8.26 -15.29 -2.43
N THR A 43 -7.04 -14.82 -2.70
CA THR A 43 -6.31 -13.83 -1.91
C THR A 43 -6.40 -12.44 -2.52
N GLY A 44 -6.22 -11.42 -1.69
CA GLY A 44 -6.31 -10.03 -2.11
C GLY A 44 -6.33 -9.07 -0.93
N ILE A 45 -5.93 -7.83 -1.21
CA ILE A 45 -5.99 -6.72 -0.25
C ILE A 45 -7.14 -5.80 -0.68
N VAL A 46 -8.18 -5.70 0.15
CA VAL A 46 -9.29 -4.76 -0.04
C VAL A 46 -9.13 -3.61 0.94
N ILE A 47 -9.21 -2.37 0.43
CA ILE A 47 -9.17 -1.14 1.23
C ILE A 47 -10.52 -0.45 1.06
N GLN A 48 -11.35 -0.43 2.12
CA GLN A 48 -12.74 0.02 2.05
C GLN A 48 -13.01 1.14 3.07
N GLY A 49 -13.53 2.27 2.61
CA GLY A 49 -13.87 3.39 3.49
C GLY A 49 -12.68 3.98 4.26
N CYS A 50 -11.44 3.70 3.81
CA CYS A 50 -10.23 4.15 4.48
C CYS A 50 -9.83 5.57 4.07
N ASN A 51 -9.15 6.25 4.99
CA ASN A 51 -8.46 7.51 4.72
C ASN A 51 -6.99 7.25 4.42
N ILE A 52 -6.53 7.54 3.20
CA ILE A 52 -5.14 7.41 2.80
C ILE A 52 -4.47 8.78 2.83
N LYS A 53 -3.45 8.97 3.68
CA LYS A 53 -2.82 10.27 3.95
C LYS A 53 -1.30 10.16 4.03
N ALA A 54 -0.61 11.29 3.88
CA ALA A 54 0.82 11.41 4.17
C ALA A 54 1.02 12.21 5.47
N SER A 55 1.97 11.79 6.31
CA SER A 55 2.34 12.52 7.54
C SER A 55 3.35 13.65 7.28
N PHE A 56 3.54 14.04 6.02
CA PHE A 56 4.57 14.97 5.55
C PHE A 56 4.07 15.66 4.27
N ASP A 57 4.67 16.80 3.90
CA ASP A 57 4.40 17.42 2.61
C ASP A 57 4.91 16.53 1.46
N ASN A 58 3.99 16.00 0.67
CA ASN A 58 4.27 15.08 -0.43
C ASN A 58 4.33 15.77 -1.80
N SER A 59 4.32 17.10 -1.86
CA SER A 59 4.39 17.89 -3.10
C SER A 59 5.54 17.48 -4.04
N SER A 60 6.66 17.03 -3.47
CA SER A 60 7.86 16.58 -4.20
C SER A 60 8.08 15.06 -4.19
N VAL A 61 7.15 14.28 -3.61
CA VAL A 61 7.30 12.83 -3.41
C VAL A 61 6.18 12.07 -4.13
N LYS A 62 6.55 11.31 -5.14
CA LYS A 62 5.62 10.38 -5.81
C LYS A 62 5.11 9.34 -4.83
N SER A 63 3.80 9.08 -4.88
CA SER A 63 3.11 8.16 -3.98
C SER A 63 2.14 7.28 -4.77
N TYR A 64 2.15 5.99 -4.52
CA TYR A 64 1.40 4.98 -5.27
C TYR A 64 0.57 4.10 -4.33
N LEU A 65 -0.63 3.72 -4.76
CA LEU A 65 -1.50 2.81 -4.01
C LEU A 65 -0.89 1.41 -3.89
N GLY A 66 -0.10 0.98 -4.87
CA GLY A 66 0.62 -0.28 -4.78
C GLY A 66 1.45 -0.57 -6.00
N ARG A 67 2.11 -1.73 -5.97
CA ARG A 67 2.81 -2.34 -7.11
C ARG A 67 2.59 -3.86 -7.08
N PRO A 68 2.59 -4.55 -8.24
CA PRO A 68 2.61 -6.01 -8.25
C PRO A 68 3.93 -6.49 -7.66
N TRP A 69 3.87 -7.34 -6.63
CA TRP A 69 5.07 -7.96 -6.07
C TRP A 69 5.41 -9.26 -6.80
N LYS A 70 4.39 -10.05 -7.11
CA LYS A 70 4.43 -11.21 -7.99
C LYS A 70 3.64 -10.92 -9.26
#